data_AF-A0A8R7VHM2-F1
#
_entry.id   AF-A0A8R7VHM2-F1
#
_cell.length_a   1.000
_cell.length_b   1.000
_cell.length_c   1.000
_cell.angle_alpha   90.00
_cell.angle_beta   90.00
_cell.angle_gamma   90.00
#
_symmetry.space_group_name_H-M   'P 1'
#
loop_
_entity.id
_entity.type
_entity.pdbx_description
1 polymer ?
#
loop_
_entity_poly.entity_id
_entity_poly.type
_entity_poly.pdbx_seq_one_letter_code
_entity_poly.pdbx_strand_id
1 'polypeptide(L)'
;NLVNPVCDWIGEIYEPAPREFVIPGHGRLSLDEESVFCTLGVPRGEIKVPYEVNNTIEEMLFACLFPGMTSMPNTTVLANSLKGMKTHGEVFKMKLLMYLISAVFAPTTSLRPSNKCFPILVNALSLLLHFSFNLLTPMSYVS
;
A
#
# COMPACT_ATOMS: atom_id res chain seq x y z
N ASN A 1 2.30 22.96 12.73
CA ASN A 1 1.29 22.87 11.65
C ASN A 1 1.99 22.99 10.31
N LEU A 2 2.35 21.86 9.71
CA LEU A 2 2.77 21.80 8.31
C LEU A 2 1.49 21.72 7.48
N VAL A 3 0.98 22.87 7.10
CA VAL A 3 -0.06 22.98 6.07
C VAL A 3 0.62 22.54 4.77
N ASN A 4 0.15 21.43 4.18
CA ASN A 4 0.70 20.93 2.93
C ASN A 4 -0.13 21.55 1.79
N PRO A 5 0.39 22.56 1.08
CA PRO A 5 -0.38 23.28 0.06
C PRO A 5 -0.85 22.36 -1.08
N VAL A 6 -0.18 21.23 -1.31
CA VAL A 6 -0.63 20.21 -2.26
C VAL A 6 -1.88 19.51 -1.76
N CYS A 7 -1.94 19.17 -0.47
CA CYS A 7 -3.12 18.53 0.12
C CYS A 7 -4.32 19.48 0.11
N ASP A 8 -4.11 20.75 0.41
CA ASP A 8 -5.18 21.76 0.39
C ASP A 8 -5.72 21.91 -1.03
N TRP A 9 -4.85 22.05 -2.02
CA TRP A 9 -5.25 22.12 -3.42
C TRP A 9 -5.99 20.87 -3.91
N ILE A 10 -5.52 19.67 -3.56
CA ILE A 10 -6.22 18.41 -3.88
C ILE A 10 -7.62 18.39 -3.25
N GLY A 11 -7.75 18.87 -2.01
CA GLY A 11 -9.03 18.98 -1.32
C GLY A 11 -9.97 19.99 -1.98
N GLU A 12 -9.44 21.13 -2.44
CA GLU A 12 -10.22 22.17 -3.13
C GLU A 12 -10.79 21.71 -4.46
N ILE A 13 -10.04 20.90 -5.22
CA ILE A 13 -10.51 20.40 -6.53
C ILE A 13 -11.37 19.13 -6.41
N TYR A 14 -11.50 18.53 -5.22
CA TYR A 14 -12.27 17.30 -5.03
C TYR A 14 -13.75 17.58 -4.77
N GLU A 15 -14.61 17.11 -5.68
CA GLU A 15 -16.06 17.08 -5.47
C GLU A 15 -16.48 15.72 -4.89
N PRO A 16 -16.93 15.66 -3.62
CA PRO A 16 -17.14 14.40 -2.92
C PRO A 16 -18.38 13.63 -3.38
N ALA A 17 -19.45 14.32 -3.81
CA ALA A 17 -20.69 13.70 -4.24
C ALA A 17 -20.54 12.88 -5.53
N PRO A 18 -19.95 13.44 -6.61
CA PRO A 18 -19.67 12.66 -7.81
C PRO A 18 -18.35 11.87 -7.72
N ARG A 19 -17.54 12.10 -6.67
CA ARG A 19 -16.18 11.52 -6.49
C ARG A 19 -15.26 11.87 -7.66
N GLU A 20 -15.04 13.15 -7.91
CA GLU A 20 -14.22 13.60 -9.04
C GLU A 20 -13.25 14.71 -8.62
N PHE A 21 -12.12 14.81 -9.32
CA PHE A 21 -11.33 16.03 -9.33
C PHE A 21 -11.78 16.94 -10.47
N VAL A 22 -12.11 18.19 -10.13
CA VAL A 22 -12.39 19.26 -11.10
C VAL A 22 -11.13 20.10 -11.25
N ILE A 23 -10.31 19.75 -12.23
CA ILE A 23 -9.03 20.41 -12.47
C ILE A 23 -9.31 21.67 -13.31
N PRO A 24 -9.11 22.89 -12.76
CA PRO A 24 -9.43 24.12 -13.47
C PRO A 24 -8.71 24.20 -14.81
N GLY A 25 -9.46 24.42 -15.90
CA GLY A 25 -8.92 24.50 -17.26
C GLY A 25 -8.53 23.15 -17.90
N HIS A 26 -8.63 22.04 -17.18
CA HIS A 26 -8.25 20.70 -17.67
C HIS A 26 -9.39 19.68 -17.64
N GLY A 27 -10.54 20.03 -17.06
CA GLY A 27 -11.75 19.21 -17.08
C GLY A 27 -11.96 18.46 -15.78
N ARG A 28 -12.60 17.29 -15.89
CA ARG A 28 -13.03 16.47 -14.74
C ARG A 28 -12.34 15.11 -14.81
N LEU A 29 -11.91 14.62 -13.67
CA LEU A 29 -11.32 13.29 -13.52
C LEU A 29 -12.15 12.51 -12.50
N SER A 30 -12.95 11.56 -12.97
CA SER A 30 -13.71 10.69 -12.10
C SER A 30 -12.78 9.78 -11.29
N LEU A 31 -13.11 9.57 -10.02
CA LEU A 31 -12.41 8.74 -9.03
C LEU A 31 -13.33 7.63 -8.51
N ASP A 32 -14.29 7.22 -9.33
CA ASP A 32 -15.10 6.05 -9.09
C ASP A 32 -14.31 4.77 -9.41
N GLU A 33 -14.88 3.63 -9.04
CA GLU A 33 -14.20 2.34 -9.18
C GLU A 33 -13.90 1.97 -10.65
N GLU A 34 -14.77 2.35 -11.59
CA GLU A 34 -14.58 2.08 -13.02
C GLU A 34 -13.42 2.88 -13.59
N SER A 35 -13.37 4.18 -13.30
CA SER A 35 -12.31 5.08 -13.77
C SER A 35 -10.95 4.71 -13.17
N VAL A 36 -10.90 4.36 -11.89
CA VAL A 36 -9.68 3.87 -11.22
C VAL A 36 -9.22 2.53 -11.82
N PHE A 37 -10.13 1.60 -12.08
CA PHE A 37 -9.80 0.34 -12.74
C PHE A 37 -9.27 0.56 -14.16
N CYS A 38 -9.97 1.33 -14.99
CA CYS A 38 -9.58 1.57 -16.38
C CYS A 38 -8.24 2.32 -16.51
N THR A 39 -7.98 3.25 -15.59
CA THR A 39 -6.78 4.10 -15.65
C THR A 39 -5.56 3.43 -15.03
N LEU A 40 -5.73 2.81 -13.86
CA LEU A 40 -4.61 2.27 -13.06
C LEU A 40 -4.51 0.75 -13.12
N GLY A 41 -5.46 0.07 -13.76
CA GLY A 41 -5.57 -1.40 -13.73
C GLY A 41 -5.84 -1.93 -12.32
N VAL A 42 -6.40 -1.11 -11.43
CA VAL A 42 -6.60 -1.47 -10.03
C VAL A 42 -7.86 -2.32 -9.90
N PRO A 43 -7.76 -3.58 -9.46
CA PRO A 43 -8.89 -4.51 -9.40
C PRO A 43 -9.98 -4.02 -8.45
N ARG A 44 -11.24 -4.32 -8.80
CA ARG A 44 -12.48 -3.86 -8.17
C ARG A 44 -12.81 -4.56 -6.86
N GLY A 45 -11.81 -4.76 -6.00
CA GLY A 45 -11.95 -5.57 -4.78
C GLY A 45 -12.17 -7.08 -5.02
N GLU A 46 -12.13 -7.54 -6.26
CA GLU A 46 -12.22 -8.97 -6.64
C GLU A 46 -11.05 -9.79 -6.07
N ILE A 47 -9.89 -9.14 -5.93
CA ILE A 47 -8.72 -9.78 -5.32
C ILE A 47 -8.82 -9.66 -3.80
N LYS A 48 -9.15 -10.78 -3.15
CA LYS A 48 -9.14 -10.87 -1.69
C LYS A 48 -7.72 -10.65 -1.17
N VAL A 49 -7.53 -9.59 -0.41
CA VAL A 49 -6.28 -9.33 0.31
C VAL A 49 -6.34 -10.07 1.66
N PRO A 50 -5.47 -11.07 1.91
CA PRO A 50 -5.55 -11.86 3.12
C PRO A 50 -5.03 -11.08 4.33
N TYR A 51 -5.93 -10.52 5.15
CA TYR A 51 -5.59 -9.82 6.39
C TYR A 51 -6.15 -10.54 7.62
N GLU A 52 -5.56 -11.69 7.92
CA GLU A 52 -6.01 -12.59 8.96
C GLU A 52 -4.83 -13.25 9.66
N VAL A 53 -5.05 -13.79 10.85
CA VAL A 53 -3.99 -14.45 11.59
C VAL A 53 -3.65 -15.76 10.90
N ASN A 54 -2.39 -15.91 10.51
CA ASN A 54 -1.87 -17.15 9.94
C ASN A 54 -0.50 -17.45 10.58
N ASN A 55 -0.51 -18.29 11.61
CA ASN A 55 0.68 -18.58 12.42
C ASN A 55 1.78 -19.24 11.59
N THR A 56 1.45 -20.06 10.60
CA THR A 56 2.43 -20.73 9.73
C THR A 56 3.21 -19.71 8.89
N ILE A 57 2.52 -18.75 8.27
CA ILE A 57 3.17 -17.69 7.49
C ILE A 57 3.94 -16.74 8.42
N GLU A 58 3.35 -16.40 9.57
CA GLU A 58 4.01 -15.57 10.59
C GLU A 58 5.33 -16.20 11.03
N GLU A 59 5.36 -17.47 11.44
CA GLU A 59 6.59 -18.17 11.85
C GLU A 59 7.63 -18.20 10.74
N MET A 60 7.22 -18.49 9.50
CA MET A 60 8.12 -18.55 8.34
C MET A 60 8.76 -17.18 8.04
N LEU A 61 7.96 -16.12 8.03
CA LEU A 61 8.43 -14.79 7.66
C LEU A 61 9.08 -14.03 8.81
N PHE A 62 8.64 -14.24 10.05
CA PHE A 62 9.11 -13.46 11.20
C PHE A 62 10.62 -13.58 11.39
N ALA A 63 11.17 -14.80 11.31
CA ALA A 63 12.61 -15.02 11.43
C ALA A 63 13.41 -14.36 10.29
N CYS A 64 12.85 -14.30 9.08
CA CYS A 64 13.45 -13.65 7.93
C CYS A 64 13.43 -12.12 8.06
N LEU A 65 12.30 -11.56 8.49
CA LEU A 65 12.10 -10.13 8.62
C LEU A 65 12.82 -9.56 9.86
N PHE A 66 12.88 -10.31 10.96
CA PHE A 66 13.38 -9.82 12.24
C PHE A 66 14.36 -10.82 12.89
N PRO A 67 15.50 -11.08 12.24
CA PRO A 67 16.47 -12.05 12.74
C PRO A 67 16.96 -11.66 14.14
N GLY A 68 16.97 -12.64 15.05
CA GLY A 68 17.40 -12.47 16.44
C GLY A 68 16.36 -11.83 17.37
N MET A 69 15.15 -11.50 16.88
CA MET A 69 14.05 -11.07 17.74
C MET A 69 13.20 -12.25 18.19
N THR A 70 12.62 -12.14 19.40
CA THR A 70 11.72 -13.15 19.98
C THR A 70 10.24 -12.74 19.93
N SER A 71 9.95 -11.50 19.55
CA SER A 71 8.59 -10.99 19.42
C SER A 71 8.51 -9.83 18.43
N MET A 72 7.30 -9.53 17.96
CA MET A 72 7.03 -8.43 17.02
C MET A 72 7.63 -7.10 17.52
N PRO A 73 8.52 -6.45 16.74
CA PRO A 73 9.02 -5.13 17.12
C PRO A 73 7.92 -4.08 17.08
N ASN A 74 8.14 -2.97 17.78
CA ASN A 74 7.29 -1.81 17.60
C ASN A 74 7.53 -1.15 16.22
N THR A 75 6.57 -0.34 15.77
CA THR A 75 6.60 0.32 14.46
C THR A 75 7.82 1.22 14.30
N THR A 76 8.33 1.81 15.39
CA THR A 76 9.55 2.63 15.38
C THR A 76 10.81 1.81 15.08
N VAL A 77 10.94 0.63 15.69
CA VAL A 77 12.06 -0.30 15.43
C VAL A 77 11.98 -0.83 14.00
N LEU A 78 10.78 -1.12 13.48
CA LEU A 78 10.59 -1.45 12.07
C LEU A 78 11.04 -0.30 11.15
N ALA A 79 10.64 0.95 11.45
CA ALA A 79 11.05 2.12 10.66
C ALA A 79 12.57 2.36 10.70
N ASN A 80 13.20 2.21 11.86
CA ASN A 80 14.65 2.30 12.01
C ASN A 80 15.37 1.18 11.23
N SER A 81 14.84 -0.04 11.28
CA SER A 81 15.34 -1.16 10.49
C SER A 81 15.29 -0.82 9.00
N LEU A 82 14.16 -0.30 8.50
CA LEU A 82 14.01 0.14 7.10
C LEU A 82 15.01 1.22 6.71
N LYS A 83 15.19 2.25 7.55
CA LYS A 83 16.14 3.34 7.32
C LYS A 83 17.59 2.84 7.22
N GLY A 84 17.93 1.77 7.93
CA GLY A 84 19.26 1.18 7.94
C GLY A 84 19.54 0.20 6.79
N MET A 85 18.54 -0.20 6.00
CA MET A 85 18.74 -1.15 4.90
C MET A 85 19.43 -0.47 3.71
N LYS A 86 20.42 -1.16 3.13
CA LYS A 86 21.15 -0.73 1.93
C LYS A 86 20.65 -1.37 0.63
N THR A 87 19.78 -2.38 0.74
CA THR A 87 19.30 -3.20 -0.38
C THR A 87 17.79 -3.16 -0.48
N HIS A 88 17.26 -3.05 -1.70
CA HIS A 88 15.81 -2.96 -1.97
C HIS A 88 15.19 -4.31 -2.40
N GLY A 89 15.75 -5.41 -1.88
CA GLY A 89 15.26 -6.76 -2.15
C GLY A 89 13.93 -7.08 -1.45
N GLU A 90 13.56 -8.36 -1.48
CA GLU A 90 12.27 -8.85 -0.98
C GLU A 90 12.00 -8.50 0.49
N VAL A 91 12.98 -8.68 1.36
CA VAL A 91 12.87 -8.31 2.78
C VAL A 91 12.60 -6.81 2.97
N PHE A 92 13.19 -5.96 2.13
CA PHE A 92 12.93 -4.51 2.18
C PHE A 92 11.49 -4.20 1.78
N LYS A 93 11.03 -4.77 0.66
CA LYS A 93 9.66 -4.57 0.18
C LYS A 93 8.63 -5.07 1.19
N MET A 94 8.84 -6.24 1.78
CA MET A 94 7.96 -6.79 2.81
C MET A 94 7.94 -5.93 4.07
N LYS A 95 9.10 -5.46 4.56
CA LYS A 95 9.15 -4.53 5.71
C LYS A 95 8.48 -3.20 5.41
N LEU A 96 8.71 -2.65 4.21
CA LEU A 96 8.12 -1.38 3.78
C LEU A 96 6.61 -1.51 3.73
N LEU A 97 6.10 -2.59 3.16
CA LEU A 97 4.68 -2.85 3.11
C LEU A 97 4.08 -3.07 4.51
N MET A 98 4.74 -3.86 5.37
CA MET A 98 4.31 -4.03 6.76
C MET A 98 4.20 -2.68 7.47
N TYR A 99 5.16 -1.77 7.24
CA TYR A 99 5.15 -0.42 7.78
C TYR A 99 3.98 0.40 7.23
N LEU A 100 3.75 0.40 5.92
CA LEU A 100 2.64 1.12 5.27
C LEU A 100 1.28 0.62 5.76
N ILE A 101 1.10 -0.69 5.88
CA ILE A 101 -0.13 -1.27 6.45
C ILE A 101 -0.34 -0.75 7.88
N SER A 102 0.71 -0.74 8.69
CA SER A 102 0.61 -0.38 10.11
C SER A 102 0.48 1.12 10.36
N ALA A 103 0.99 1.96 9.47
CA ALA A 103 1.05 3.42 9.66
C ALA A 103 0.03 4.19 8.81
N VAL A 104 -0.42 3.62 7.69
CA VAL A 104 -1.24 4.33 6.67
C VAL A 104 -2.55 3.61 6.41
N PHE A 105 -2.53 2.33 6.02
CA PHE A 105 -3.75 1.65 5.53
C PHE A 105 -4.67 1.14 6.63
N ALA A 106 -4.10 0.52 7.67
CA ALA A 106 -4.83 -0.02 8.81
C ALA A 106 -4.14 0.40 10.11
N PRO A 107 -4.09 1.71 10.42
CA PRO A 107 -3.44 2.18 11.63
C PRO A 107 -4.06 1.54 12.86
N THR A 108 -3.22 0.94 13.69
CA THR A 108 -3.66 0.32 14.94
C THR A 108 -3.38 1.24 16.12
N THR A 109 -4.18 1.15 17.18
CA THR A 109 -3.85 1.77 18.49
C THR A 109 -2.65 1.11 19.17
N SER A 110 -2.25 -0.08 18.70
CA SER A 110 -1.03 -0.78 19.11
C SER A 110 0.22 -0.09 18.58
N LEU A 111 1.28 -0.11 19.39
CA LEU A 111 2.62 0.32 18.98
C LEU A 111 3.34 -0.69 18.07
N ARG A 112 2.76 -1.87 17.87
CA ARG A 112 3.33 -2.97 17.07
C ARG A 112 2.46 -3.23 15.83
N PRO A 113 3.07 -3.58 14.68
CA PRO A 113 2.35 -4.09 13.52
C PRO A 113 1.44 -5.27 13.92
N SER A 114 0.24 -5.33 13.33
CA SER A 114 -0.67 -6.46 13.53
C SER A 114 -0.10 -7.71 12.89
N ASN A 115 -0.12 -8.85 13.58
CA ASN A 115 0.29 -10.12 12.99
C ASN A 115 -0.65 -10.60 11.84
N LYS A 116 -1.84 -10.01 11.72
CA LYS A 116 -2.72 -10.20 10.56
C LYS A 116 -2.12 -9.74 9.24
N CYS A 117 -1.05 -8.94 9.26
CA CYS A 117 -0.43 -8.42 8.03
C CYS A 117 0.46 -9.45 7.31
N PHE A 118 0.92 -10.51 8.00
CA PHE A 118 1.89 -11.46 7.44
C PHE A 118 1.45 -12.13 6.14
N PRO A 119 0.20 -12.60 5.98
CA PRO A 119 -0.25 -13.20 4.71
C PRO A 119 -0.19 -12.25 3.52
N ILE A 120 -0.46 -10.95 3.73
CA ILE A 120 -0.34 -9.94 2.66
C ILE A 120 1.09 -9.87 2.15
N LEU A 121 2.10 -10.01 3.01
CA LEU A 121 3.50 -9.83 2.63
C LEU A 121 3.98 -10.88 1.62
N VAL A 122 3.38 -12.08 1.65
CA VAL A 122 3.65 -13.14 0.66
C VAL A 122 3.04 -12.79 -0.69
N ASN A 123 1.80 -12.28 -0.69
CA ASN A 123 1.04 -12.00 -1.91
C ASN A 123 1.39 -10.65 -2.56
N ALA A 124 1.91 -9.71 -1.78
CA ALA A 124 2.06 -8.33 -2.20
C ALA A 124 3.12 -8.10 -3.26
N LEU A 125 4.09 -9.01 -3.42
CA LEU A 125 4.98 -8.95 -4.57
C LEU A 125 4.22 -9.19 -5.86
N SER A 126 3.29 -10.14 -5.84
CA SER A 126 2.42 -10.45 -6.98
C SER A 126 1.48 -9.28 -7.27
N LEU A 127 0.90 -8.66 -6.23
CA LEU A 127 0.05 -7.47 -6.38
C LEU A 127 0.85 -6.28 -6.94
N LEU A 128 2.00 -5.92 -6.35
CA LEU A 128 2.86 -4.83 -6.84
C LEU A 128 3.33 -5.06 -8.28
N LEU A 129 3.66 -6.31 -8.64
CA LEU A 129 4.00 -6.67 -10.02
C LEU A 129 2.78 -6.54 -10.95
N HIS A 130 1.58 -6.96 -10.53
CA HIS A 130 0.35 -6.77 -11.29
C HIS A 130 0.08 -5.29 -11.58
N PHE A 131 0.17 -4.41 -10.59
CA PHE A 131 0.01 -2.97 -10.78
C PHE A 131 1.12 -2.36 -11.65
N SER A 132 2.36 -2.80 -11.47
CA SER A 132 3.50 -2.31 -12.26
C SER A 132 3.42 -2.74 -13.73
N PHE A 133 2.93 -3.96 -14.00
CA PHE A 133 2.71 -4.45 -15.36
C PHE A 133 1.57 -3.70 -16.06
N ASN A 134 0.46 -3.44 -15.37
CA ASN A 134 -0.67 -2.67 -15.94
C ASN A 134 -0.29 -1.21 -16.24
N LEU A 135 0.60 -0.60 -15.45
CA LEU A 135 1.15 0.74 -15.75
C LEU A 135 2.13 0.75 -16.94
N LEU A 136 2.74 -0.39 -17.27
CA LEU A 136 3.74 -0.53 -18.34
C LEU A 136 3.17 -1.09 -19.66
N THR A 137 1.90 -1.47 -19.70
CA THR A 137 1.16 -1.69 -20.94
C THR A 137 0.42 -0.40 -21.32
N PRO A 138 1.03 0.53 -22.08
CA PRO A 138 0.29 1.66 -22.59
C PRO A 138 -0.78 1.14 -23.56
N MET A 139 -2.01 1.61 -23.35
CA MET A 139 -3.11 1.68 -24.32
C MET A 139 -2.84 1.03 -25.67
N SER A 140 -3.31 -0.20 -25.86
CA SER A 140 -3.43 -0.81 -27.19
C SER A 140 -4.87 -1.25 -27.50
N TYR A 141 -5.87 -0.52 -26.98
CA TYR A 141 -7.25 -0.66 -27.41
C TYR A 141 -7.93 0.71 -27.50
N VAL A 142 -7.63 1.41 -28.60
CA VAL A 142 -8.59 2.32 -29.24
C VAL A 142 -8.53 2.03 -30.73
N SER A 143 -9.57 1.38 -31.24
CA SER A 143 -9.96 1.35 -32.65
C SER A 143 -11.48 1.21 -32.71
#